data_AF-X0ZQA8-F1
#
_entry.id   AF-X0ZQA8-F1
#
_cell.length_a   1.000
_cell.length_b   1.000
_cell.length_c   1.000
_cell.angle_alpha   90.00
_cell.angle_beta   90.00
_cell.angle_gamma   90.00
#
_symmetry.space_group_name_H-M   'P 1'
#
loop_
_entity.id
_entity.type
_entity.pdbx_description
1 polymer ?
#
loop_
_entity_poly.entity_id
_entity_poly.type
_entity_poly.pdbx_seq_one_letter_code
_entity_poly.pdbx_strand_id
1 'polypeptide(L)'
;TIISGILIAIITVTILAISSNDVKTALFGMEELKEKLSYLSREVELRNVQLSSTKEDLNEKTTQLQEMEEKYQKLSEDIKNKTGQLEELLIIREELIEEKDKLTNEVKELNATINALYSGITWIREGEVIFGSNEQIALIIIQGQRPIEEIKEELIRFLNKASDKALAMGAEKDERINQAFIIAQNEFEDIVQRIYDSDKEMIVRLLSSINVVRGE
;
A
#
# COMPACT_ATOMS: atom_id res chain seq x y z
N THR A 1 -74.79 45.13 88.39
CA THR A 1 -74.44 43.82 87.78
C THR A 1 -73.89 43.94 86.36
N ILE A 2 -74.31 44.93 85.55
CA ILE A 2 -73.77 45.14 84.19
C ILE A 2 -72.31 45.64 84.19
N ILE A 3 -71.97 46.55 85.12
CA ILE A 3 -70.62 47.14 85.23
C ILE A 3 -69.57 46.06 85.59
N SER A 4 -69.91 45.11 86.48
CA SER A 4 -69.00 44.00 86.82
C SER A 4 -68.83 42.99 85.66
N GLY A 5 -69.89 42.77 84.86
CA GLY A 5 -69.81 41.90 83.68
C GLY A 5 -68.93 42.46 82.56
N ILE A 6 -69.01 43.77 82.29
CA ILE A 6 -68.13 44.47 81.34
C ILE A 6 -66.67 44.42 81.79
N LEU A 7 -66.42 44.62 83.09
CA LEU A 7 -65.07 44.57 83.64
C LEU A 7 -64.43 43.19 83.46
N ILE A 8 -65.19 42.11 83.72
CA ILE A 8 -64.73 40.73 83.53
C ILE A 8 -64.46 40.46 82.06
N ALA A 9 -65.33 40.88 81.14
CA ALA A 9 -65.16 40.69 79.70
C ALA A 9 -63.91 41.40 79.15
N ILE A 10 -63.63 42.62 79.61
CA ILE A 10 -62.42 43.36 79.22
C ILE A 10 -61.18 42.61 79.75
N ILE A 11 -61.21 42.15 80.99
CA ILE A 11 -60.08 41.38 81.58
C ILE A 11 -59.85 40.07 80.82
N THR A 12 -60.89 39.30 80.50
CA THR A 12 -60.73 38.05 79.73
C THR A 12 -60.25 38.30 78.31
N VAL A 13 -60.75 39.32 77.61
CA VAL A 13 -60.26 39.68 76.26
C VAL A 13 -58.81 40.16 76.30
N THR A 14 -58.42 40.92 77.33
CA THR A 14 -57.03 41.38 77.51
C THR A 14 -56.10 40.21 77.78
N ILE A 15 -56.52 39.25 78.62
CA ILE A 15 -55.76 38.01 78.90
C ILE A 15 -55.64 37.15 77.64
N LEU A 16 -56.72 36.99 76.86
CA LEU A 16 -56.68 36.26 75.58
C LEU A 16 -55.83 36.96 74.53
N ALA A 17 -55.82 38.30 74.49
CA ALA A 17 -54.98 39.06 73.56
C ALA A 17 -53.49 38.90 73.89
N ILE A 18 -53.13 38.83 75.18
CA ILE A 18 -51.75 38.54 75.62
C ILE A 18 -51.38 37.10 75.25
N SER A 19 -52.27 36.13 75.52
CA SER A 19 -52.05 34.72 75.15
C SER A 19 -52.01 34.50 73.63
N SER A 20 -52.71 35.34 72.85
CA SER A 20 -52.72 35.29 71.38
C SER A 20 -51.41 35.76 70.74
N ASN A 21 -50.59 36.55 71.43
CA ASN A 21 -49.28 36.96 70.92
C ASN A 21 -48.33 35.77 70.84
N ASP A 22 -48.37 34.85 71.80
CA ASP A 22 -47.57 33.63 71.80
C ASP A 22 -48.00 32.69 70.67
N VAL A 23 -49.30 32.58 70.40
CA VAL A 23 -49.85 31.79 69.28
C VAL A 23 -49.49 32.37 67.92
N LYS A 24 -49.58 33.70 67.74
CA LYS A 24 -49.12 34.37 66.51
C LYS A 24 -47.63 34.20 66.29
N THR A 25 -46.82 34.36 67.34
CA THR A 25 -45.37 34.19 67.28
C THR A 25 -44.99 32.74 66.93
N ALA A 26 -45.69 31.76 67.50
CA ALA A 26 -45.53 30.35 67.14
C ALA A 26 -45.98 30.05 65.69
N LEU A 27 -47.07 30.66 65.21
CA LEU A 27 -47.56 30.51 63.84
C LEU A 27 -46.57 31.10 62.83
N PHE A 28 -46.05 32.31 63.07
CA PHE A 28 -45.02 32.94 62.24
C PHE A 28 -43.69 32.17 62.28
N GLY A 29 -43.29 31.67 63.46
CA GLY A 29 -42.10 30.82 63.57
C GLY A 29 -42.23 29.51 62.81
N MET A 30 -43.43 28.94 62.73
CA MET A 30 -43.72 27.72 61.97
C MET A 30 -43.81 27.97 60.46
N GLU A 31 -44.28 29.15 60.04
CA GLU A 31 -44.23 29.63 58.65
C GLU A 31 -42.78 29.77 58.17
N GLU A 32 -41.93 30.40 58.98
CA GLU A 32 -40.49 30.57 58.69
C GLU A 32 -39.73 29.22 58.69
N LEU A 33 -40.11 28.30 59.59
CA LEU A 33 -39.59 26.93 59.60
C LEU A 33 -40.01 26.16 58.36
N LYS A 34 -41.27 26.29 57.94
CA LYS A 34 -41.81 25.66 56.72
C LYS A 34 -41.12 26.21 55.47
N GLU A 35 -40.86 27.50 55.42
CA GLU A 35 -40.10 28.14 54.34
C GLU A 35 -38.66 27.62 54.30
N LYS A 36 -37.96 27.58 55.45
CA LYS A 36 -36.60 27.01 55.56
C LYS A 36 -36.55 25.53 55.18
N LEU A 37 -37.53 24.73 55.61
CA LEU A 37 -37.65 23.32 55.23
C LEU A 37 -37.91 23.15 53.73
N SER A 38 -38.77 23.98 53.14
CA SER A 38 -39.02 23.97 51.71
C SER A 38 -37.79 24.36 50.90
N TYR A 39 -37.08 25.41 51.34
CA TYR A 39 -35.82 25.84 50.75
C TYR A 39 -34.76 24.74 50.83
N LEU A 40 -34.54 24.18 52.01
CA LEU A 40 -33.52 23.16 52.23
C LEU A 40 -33.86 21.85 51.50
N SER A 41 -35.14 21.46 51.45
CA SER A 41 -35.60 20.32 50.66
C SER A 41 -35.27 20.52 49.17
N ARG A 42 -35.49 21.73 48.65
CA ARG A 42 -35.19 22.06 47.26
C ARG A 42 -33.69 22.13 46.99
N GLU A 43 -32.90 22.60 47.94
CA GLU A 43 -31.44 22.60 47.86
C GLU A 43 -30.88 21.17 47.87
N VAL A 44 -31.37 20.30 48.75
CA VAL A 44 -30.98 18.88 48.78
C VAL A 44 -31.34 18.18 47.47
N GLU A 45 -32.51 18.46 46.90
CA GLU A 45 -32.93 17.93 45.61
C GLU A 45 -31.98 18.39 44.49
N LEU A 46 -31.66 19.70 44.43
CA LEU A 46 -30.69 20.24 43.46
C LEU A 46 -29.30 19.63 43.62
N ARG A 47 -28.83 19.47 44.86
CA ARG A 47 -27.53 18.83 45.15
C ARG A 47 -27.52 17.35 44.77
N ASN A 48 -28.61 16.63 45.01
CA ASN A 48 -28.75 15.23 44.58
C ASN A 48 -28.72 15.11 43.05
N VAL A 49 -29.37 16.01 42.32
CA VAL A 49 -29.30 16.07 40.85
C VAL A 49 -27.87 16.33 40.38
N GLN A 50 -27.17 17.32 40.96
CA GLN A 50 -25.76 17.61 40.63
C GLN A 50 -24.82 16.44 40.97
N LEU A 51 -25.04 15.77 42.10
CA LEU A 51 -24.25 14.61 42.50
C LEU A 51 -24.47 13.45 41.53
N SER A 52 -25.71 13.23 41.10
CA SER A 52 -26.05 12.23 40.10
C SER A 52 -25.36 12.53 38.77
N SER A 53 -25.44 13.77 38.27
CA SER A 53 -24.80 14.14 37.01
C SER A 53 -23.28 14.02 37.08
N THR A 54 -22.66 14.46 38.18
CA THR A 54 -21.21 14.36 38.37
C THR A 54 -20.77 12.89 38.45
N LYS A 55 -21.58 12.03 39.07
CA LYS A 55 -21.29 10.59 39.15
C LYS A 55 -21.41 9.92 37.77
N GLU A 56 -22.36 10.36 36.96
CA GLU A 56 -22.52 9.93 35.57
C GLU A 56 -21.33 10.35 34.71
N ASP A 57 -20.92 11.62 34.77
CA ASP A 57 -19.73 12.16 34.10
C ASP A 57 -18.46 11.41 34.51
N LEU A 58 -18.33 11.09 35.81
CA LEU A 58 -17.16 10.38 36.33
C LEU A 58 -17.13 8.93 35.86
N ASN A 59 -18.30 8.29 35.75
CA ASN A 59 -18.43 6.95 35.19
C ASN A 59 -18.07 6.95 33.70
N GLU A 60 -18.60 7.91 32.93
CA GLU A 60 -18.29 8.06 31.51
C GLU A 60 -16.79 8.29 31.27
N LYS A 61 -16.17 9.20 32.03
CA LYS A 61 -14.71 9.43 31.96
C LYS A 61 -13.90 8.19 32.35
N THR A 62 -14.38 7.42 33.31
CA THR A 62 -13.71 6.16 33.71
C THR A 62 -13.78 5.13 32.58
N THR A 63 -14.94 5.00 31.92
CA THR A 63 -15.09 4.14 30.73
C THR A 63 -14.17 4.60 29.60
N GLN A 64 -14.13 5.90 29.30
CA GLN A 64 -13.25 6.46 28.27
C GLN A 64 -11.76 6.22 28.57
N LEU A 65 -11.34 6.33 29.83
CA LEU A 65 -9.97 6.02 30.24
C LEU A 65 -9.65 4.53 30.02
N GLN A 66 -10.56 3.64 30.39
CA GLN A 66 -10.38 2.21 30.20
C GLN A 66 -10.26 1.85 28.71
N GLU A 67 -11.14 2.41 27.86
CA GLU A 67 -11.04 2.23 26.40
C GLU A 67 -9.72 2.77 25.83
N MET A 68 -9.22 3.88 26.36
CA MET A 68 -7.95 4.47 25.94
C MET A 68 -6.77 3.60 26.36
N GLU A 69 -6.80 3.05 27.57
CA GLU A 69 -5.79 2.10 28.06
C GLU A 69 -5.75 0.83 27.20
N GLU A 70 -6.91 0.27 26.85
CA GLU A 70 -7.01 -0.88 25.96
C GLU A 70 -6.44 -0.57 24.57
N LYS A 71 -6.77 0.60 24.00
CA LYS A 71 -6.19 1.06 22.73
C LYS A 71 -4.68 1.23 22.82
N TYR A 72 -4.18 1.78 23.91
CA TYR A 72 -2.74 1.98 24.12
C TYR A 72 -2.01 0.64 24.22
N GLN A 73 -2.54 -0.33 24.95
CA GLN A 73 -1.97 -1.68 25.04
C GLN A 73 -1.91 -2.34 23.66
N LYS A 74 -3.01 -2.30 22.91
CA LYS A 74 -3.06 -2.84 21.55
C LYS A 74 -2.05 -2.18 20.62
N LEU A 75 -1.97 -0.84 20.65
CA LEU A 75 -1.02 -0.10 19.84
C LEU A 75 0.43 -0.41 20.24
N SER A 76 0.70 -0.56 21.53
CA SER A 76 2.03 -0.94 22.02
C SER A 76 2.43 -2.34 21.54
N GLU A 77 1.49 -3.29 21.50
CA GLU A 77 1.73 -4.63 20.97
C GLU A 77 1.94 -4.62 19.46
N ASP A 78 1.14 -3.84 18.72
CA ASP A 78 1.30 -3.63 17.28
C ASP A 78 2.66 -3.01 16.94
N ILE A 79 3.11 -2.01 17.72
CA ILE A 79 4.44 -1.41 17.56
C ILE A 79 5.53 -2.46 17.80
N LYS A 80 5.43 -3.25 18.86
CA LYS A 80 6.40 -4.32 19.15
C LYS A 80 6.49 -5.33 18.02
N ASN A 81 5.34 -5.78 17.50
CA ASN A 81 5.27 -6.72 16.38
C ASN A 81 5.87 -6.12 15.11
N LYS A 82 5.49 -4.88 14.77
CA LYS A 82 6.03 -4.18 13.59
C LYS A 82 7.54 -3.93 13.67
N THR A 83 8.05 -3.62 14.86
CA THR A 83 9.50 -3.48 15.07
C THR A 83 10.21 -4.81 14.84
N GLY A 84 9.67 -5.93 15.34
CA GLY A 84 10.22 -7.26 15.09
C GLY A 84 10.22 -7.62 13.60
N GLN A 85 9.12 -7.37 12.89
CA GLN A 85 9.05 -7.57 11.44
C GLN A 85 10.06 -6.71 10.68
N LEU A 86 10.30 -5.47 11.14
CA LEU A 86 11.28 -4.59 10.53
C LEU A 86 12.71 -5.10 10.72
N GLU A 87 13.04 -5.62 11.90
CA GLU A 87 14.33 -6.25 12.17
C GLU A 87 14.57 -7.48 11.30
N GLU A 88 13.57 -8.37 11.18
CA GLU A 88 13.63 -9.52 10.26
C GLU A 88 13.83 -9.08 8.80
N LEU A 89 13.10 -8.06 8.36
CA LEU A 89 13.20 -7.54 7.00
C LEU A 89 14.58 -6.93 6.72
N LEU A 90 15.20 -6.30 7.71
CA LEU A 90 16.56 -5.77 7.60
C LEU A 90 17.59 -6.90 7.41
N ILE A 91 17.44 -8.01 8.13
CA ILE A 91 18.30 -9.19 7.98
C ILE A 91 18.15 -9.77 6.57
N ILE A 92 16.92 -10.02 6.12
CA ILE A 92 16.63 -10.56 4.79
C ILE A 92 17.18 -9.65 3.69
N ARG A 93 17.04 -8.33 3.87
CA ARG A 93 17.58 -7.34 2.91
C ARG A 93 19.10 -7.45 2.79
N GLU A 94 19.81 -7.65 3.90
CA GLU A 94 21.27 -7.78 3.88
C GLU A 94 21.70 -9.07 3.17
N GLU A 95 21.03 -10.19 3.47
CA GLU A 95 21.26 -11.48 2.78
C GLU A 95 21.04 -11.36 1.26
N LEU A 96 19.98 -10.68 0.85
CA LEU A 96 19.69 -10.43 -0.57
C LEU A 96 20.75 -9.55 -1.25
N ILE A 97 21.35 -8.61 -0.53
CA ILE A 97 22.45 -7.78 -1.06
C ILE A 97 23.68 -8.64 -1.31
N GLU A 98 24.04 -9.49 -0.34
CA GLU A 98 25.17 -10.42 -0.48
C GLU A 98 24.97 -11.39 -1.66
N GLU A 99 23.77 -11.97 -1.78
CA GLU A 99 23.44 -12.88 -2.88
C GLU A 99 23.50 -12.16 -4.24
N LYS A 100 22.95 -10.95 -4.33
CA LYS A 100 22.99 -10.14 -5.54
C LYS A 100 24.42 -9.78 -5.94
N ASP A 101 25.29 -9.46 -4.99
CA ASP A 101 26.70 -9.17 -5.28
C ASP A 101 27.45 -10.42 -5.74
N LYS A 102 27.16 -11.59 -5.13
CA LYS A 102 27.70 -12.88 -5.59
C LYS A 102 27.29 -13.19 -7.03
N LEU A 103 26.00 -13.10 -7.34
CA LEU A 103 25.48 -13.33 -8.70
C LEU A 103 26.08 -12.34 -9.71
N THR A 104 26.28 -11.08 -9.31
CA THR A 104 26.93 -10.07 -10.15
C THR A 104 28.37 -10.47 -10.50
N ASN A 105 29.11 -11.03 -9.54
CA ASN A 105 30.45 -11.55 -9.77
C ASN A 105 30.44 -12.78 -10.68
N GLU A 106 29.54 -13.73 -10.45
CA GLU A 106 29.40 -14.92 -11.30
C GLU A 106 29.10 -14.54 -12.76
N VAL A 107 28.19 -13.59 -13.00
CA VAL A 107 27.90 -13.07 -14.35
C VAL A 107 29.13 -12.42 -14.99
N LYS A 108 29.94 -11.70 -14.21
CA LYS A 108 31.18 -11.10 -14.71
C LYS A 108 32.21 -12.16 -15.11
N GLU A 109 32.39 -13.18 -14.29
CA GLU A 109 33.29 -14.31 -14.58
C GLU A 109 32.82 -15.11 -15.80
N LEU A 110 31.51 -15.36 -15.92
CA LEU A 110 30.95 -16.04 -17.06
C LEU A 110 31.15 -15.24 -18.35
N ASN A 111 30.90 -13.92 -18.33
CA ASN A 111 31.17 -13.06 -19.47
C ASN A 111 32.65 -13.04 -19.86
N ALA A 112 33.57 -13.01 -18.88
CA ALA A 112 35.00 -13.11 -19.15
C ALA A 112 35.36 -14.45 -19.83
N THR A 113 34.74 -15.54 -19.37
CA THR A 113 34.92 -16.89 -19.93
C THR A 113 34.40 -16.97 -21.37
N ILE A 114 33.20 -16.44 -21.61
CA ILE A 114 32.59 -16.34 -22.95
C ILE A 114 33.51 -15.57 -23.91
N ASN A 115 34.03 -14.41 -23.48
CA ASN A 115 34.94 -13.62 -24.30
C ASN A 115 36.26 -14.35 -24.61
N ALA A 116 36.81 -15.08 -23.63
CA ALA A 116 37.99 -15.89 -23.83
C ALA A 116 37.73 -17.04 -24.82
N LEU A 117 36.58 -17.71 -24.72
CA LEU A 117 36.16 -18.75 -25.66
C LEU A 117 35.98 -18.21 -27.07
N TYR A 118 35.30 -17.08 -27.26
CA TYR A 118 35.16 -16.45 -28.57
C TYR A 118 36.51 -16.08 -29.20
N SER A 119 37.43 -15.55 -28.38
CA SER A 119 38.79 -15.23 -28.82
C SER A 119 39.55 -16.49 -29.26
N GLY A 120 39.45 -17.57 -28.47
CA GLY A 120 40.08 -18.85 -28.79
C GLY A 120 39.51 -19.52 -30.04
N ILE A 121 38.18 -19.52 -30.20
CA ILE A 121 37.50 -20.05 -31.39
C ILE A 121 37.91 -19.24 -32.64
N THR A 122 37.98 -17.92 -32.55
CA THR A 122 38.42 -17.07 -33.66
C THR A 122 39.85 -17.40 -34.11
N TRP A 123 40.73 -17.73 -33.15
CA TRP A 123 42.12 -18.12 -33.44
C TRP A 123 42.22 -19.50 -34.12
N ILE A 124 41.26 -20.39 -33.88
CA ILE A 124 41.20 -21.73 -34.50
C ILE A 124 40.56 -21.69 -35.90
N ARG A 125 39.76 -20.66 -36.22
CA ARG A 125 38.93 -20.54 -37.44
C ARG A 125 39.64 -19.99 -38.68
N GLU A 126 40.82 -20.49 -39.03
CA GLU A 126 41.47 -20.23 -40.34
C GLU A 126 40.76 -20.95 -41.52
N GLY A 127 39.43 -20.86 -41.60
CA GLY A 127 38.63 -21.32 -42.75
C GLY A 127 38.22 -20.17 -43.68
N GLU A 128 37.81 -20.48 -44.90
CA GLU A 128 37.29 -19.49 -45.85
C GLU A 128 36.02 -18.83 -45.26
N VAL A 129 36.11 -17.55 -44.92
CA VAL A 129 34.99 -16.75 -44.39
C VAL A 129 34.00 -16.48 -45.52
N ILE A 130 32.75 -16.93 -45.34
CA ILE A 130 31.67 -16.75 -46.32
C ILE A 130 30.80 -15.51 -46.02
N PHE A 131 30.71 -15.11 -44.75
CA PHE A 131 30.17 -13.81 -44.32
C PHE A 131 31.01 -13.24 -43.19
N GLY A 132 31.42 -11.98 -43.29
CA GLY A 132 32.08 -11.25 -42.21
C GLY A 132 31.10 -10.79 -41.13
N SER A 133 31.61 -10.51 -39.93
CA SER A 133 30.84 -9.85 -38.87
C SER A 133 30.29 -8.50 -39.38
N ASN A 134 29.01 -8.25 -39.09
CA ASN A 134 28.21 -7.12 -39.58
C ASN A 134 28.02 -7.05 -41.10
N GLU A 135 28.35 -8.10 -41.85
CA GLU A 135 28.04 -8.16 -43.28
C GLU A 135 26.54 -8.33 -43.51
N GLN A 136 26.00 -7.64 -44.52
CA GLN A 136 24.60 -7.75 -44.90
C GLN A 136 24.35 -9.01 -45.73
N ILE A 137 23.65 -9.97 -45.14
CA ILE A 137 23.30 -11.25 -45.78
C ILE A 137 22.15 -11.05 -46.76
N ALA A 138 21.10 -10.36 -46.33
CA ALA A 138 19.89 -10.11 -47.09
C ALA A 138 19.16 -8.82 -46.65
N LEU A 139 18.26 -8.32 -47.50
CA LEU A 139 17.43 -7.15 -47.24
C LEU A 139 16.02 -7.37 -47.81
N ILE A 140 15.01 -6.87 -47.10
CA ILE A 140 13.61 -6.81 -47.55
C ILE A 140 12.98 -5.48 -47.15
N ILE A 141 11.96 -5.06 -47.88
CA ILE A 141 11.12 -3.91 -47.55
C ILE A 141 9.75 -4.45 -47.16
N ILE A 142 9.25 -4.08 -45.97
CA ILE A 142 7.96 -4.53 -45.45
C ILE A 142 7.11 -3.31 -45.11
N GLN A 143 5.86 -3.30 -45.57
CA GLN A 143 4.90 -2.24 -45.26
C GLN A 143 4.35 -2.40 -43.85
N GLY A 144 4.43 -1.35 -43.04
CA GLY A 144 3.83 -1.29 -41.70
C GLY A 144 2.29 -1.23 -41.71
N GLN A 145 1.67 -1.29 -40.52
CA GLN A 145 0.21 -1.36 -40.33
C GLN A 145 -0.51 -2.55 -41.01
N ARG A 146 0.23 -3.56 -41.49
CA ARG A 146 -0.35 -4.83 -41.93
C ARG A 146 -0.66 -5.72 -40.73
N PRO A 147 -1.56 -6.71 -40.84
CA PRO A 147 -1.79 -7.66 -39.75
C PRO A 147 -0.49 -8.29 -39.27
N ILE A 148 -0.32 -8.41 -37.95
CA ILE A 148 0.89 -8.92 -37.31
C ILE A 148 1.26 -10.31 -37.87
N GLU A 149 0.27 -11.18 -38.05
CA GLU A 149 0.44 -12.52 -38.62
C GLU A 149 1.02 -12.46 -40.04
N GLU A 150 0.59 -11.52 -40.88
CA GLU A 150 1.14 -11.36 -42.24
C GLU A 150 2.60 -10.89 -42.22
N ILE A 151 2.94 -9.97 -41.31
CA ILE A 151 4.32 -9.49 -41.11
C ILE A 151 5.21 -10.65 -40.66
N LYS A 152 4.73 -11.49 -39.72
CA LYS A 152 5.43 -12.68 -39.25
C LYS A 152 5.70 -13.66 -40.39
N GLU A 153 4.67 -13.99 -41.19
CA GLU A 153 4.82 -14.91 -42.33
C GLU A 153 5.80 -14.38 -43.38
N GLU A 154 5.80 -13.08 -43.63
CA GLU A 154 6.72 -12.44 -44.56
C GLU A 154 8.17 -12.46 -44.06
N LEU A 155 8.39 -12.15 -42.78
CA LEU A 155 9.72 -12.26 -42.16
C LEU A 155 10.23 -13.70 -42.16
N ILE A 156 9.37 -14.68 -41.86
CA ILE A 156 9.77 -16.11 -41.92
C ILE A 156 10.19 -16.50 -43.34
N ARG A 157 9.42 -16.09 -44.37
CA ARG A 157 9.81 -16.33 -45.77
C ARG A 157 11.13 -15.65 -46.13
N PHE A 158 11.34 -14.42 -45.67
CA PHE A 158 12.60 -13.69 -45.85
C PHE A 158 13.78 -14.44 -45.23
N LEU A 159 13.63 -14.92 -43.99
CA LEU A 159 14.65 -15.69 -43.29
C LEU A 159 14.97 -17.01 -43.99
N ASN A 160 13.96 -17.74 -44.45
CA ASN A 160 14.16 -18.98 -45.21
C ASN A 160 14.93 -18.73 -46.52
N LYS A 161 14.58 -17.68 -47.26
CA LYS A 161 15.29 -17.30 -48.50
C LYS A 161 16.75 -16.92 -48.23
N ALA A 162 17.00 -16.19 -47.14
CA ALA A 162 18.35 -15.86 -46.73
C ALA A 162 19.13 -17.13 -46.31
N SER A 163 18.46 -18.08 -45.67
CA SER A 163 19.04 -19.36 -45.23
C SER A 163 19.49 -20.16 -46.44
N ASP A 164 18.65 -20.30 -47.47
CA ASP A 164 18.99 -20.97 -48.72
C ASP A 164 20.22 -20.33 -49.40
N LYS A 165 20.32 -19.00 -49.37
CA LYS A 165 21.48 -18.27 -49.91
C LYS A 165 22.75 -18.59 -49.12
N ALA A 166 22.68 -18.62 -47.78
CA ALA A 166 23.83 -18.94 -46.94
C ALA A 166 24.31 -20.38 -47.16
N LEU A 167 23.39 -21.33 -47.27
CA LEU A 167 23.69 -22.73 -47.56
C LEU A 167 24.34 -22.92 -48.93
N ALA A 168 23.88 -22.19 -49.96
CA ALA A 168 24.51 -22.20 -51.27
C ALA A 168 25.95 -21.64 -51.26
N MET A 169 26.26 -20.74 -50.33
CA MET A 169 27.60 -20.20 -50.10
C MET A 169 28.47 -21.13 -49.25
N GLY A 170 27.90 -22.20 -48.71
CA GLY A 170 28.61 -23.24 -47.97
C GLY A 170 28.42 -23.20 -46.46
N ALA A 171 27.40 -22.52 -45.94
CA ALA A 171 26.96 -22.70 -44.55
C ALA A 171 26.37 -24.11 -44.34
N GLU A 172 26.40 -24.61 -43.12
CA GLU A 172 25.75 -25.85 -42.68
C GLU A 172 24.40 -25.52 -42.01
N LYS A 173 23.54 -26.54 -41.88
CA LYS A 173 22.29 -26.41 -41.13
C LYS A 173 22.49 -26.95 -39.73
N ASP A 174 21.93 -26.28 -38.72
CA ASP A 174 21.75 -26.92 -37.43
C ASP A 174 20.71 -28.04 -37.57
N GLU A 175 21.11 -29.28 -37.29
CA GLU A 175 20.30 -30.50 -37.43
C GLU A 175 18.98 -30.46 -36.63
N ARG A 176 18.90 -29.63 -35.58
CA ARG A 176 17.73 -29.55 -34.68
C ARG A 176 16.66 -28.60 -35.19
N ILE A 177 17.07 -27.52 -35.85
CA ILE A 177 16.17 -26.45 -36.34
C ILE A 177 16.04 -26.44 -37.86
N ASN A 178 16.86 -27.22 -38.58
CA ASN A 178 16.91 -27.30 -40.05
C ASN A 178 17.05 -25.93 -40.74
N GLN A 179 17.73 -24.99 -40.08
CA GLN A 179 17.94 -23.62 -40.52
C GLN A 179 19.43 -23.27 -40.42
N ALA A 180 19.90 -22.35 -41.27
CA ALA A 180 21.28 -21.86 -41.26
C ALA A 180 21.49 -20.71 -40.23
N PHE A 181 20.42 -20.19 -39.62
CA PHE A 181 20.50 -19.07 -38.69
C PHE A 181 19.81 -19.39 -37.37
N ILE A 182 20.38 -18.89 -36.28
CA ILE A 182 19.77 -18.87 -34.95
C ILE A 182 19.36 -17.43 -34.67
N ILE A 183 18.06 -17.19 -34.54
CA ILE A 183 17.49 -15.88 -34.22
C ILE A 183 16.72 -16.02 -32.91
N ALA A 184 17.00 -15.14 -31.95
CA ALA A 184 16.33 -15.17 -30.68
C ALA A 184 14.86 -14.76 -30.85
N GLN A 185 13.93 -15.51 -30.25
CA GLN A 185 12.49 -15.29 -30.44
C GLN A 185 12.06 -13.88 -30.01
N ASN A 186 12.64 -13.35 -28.94
CA ASN A 186 12.41 -11.98 -28.48
C ASN A 186 12.84 -10.92 -29.51
N GLU A 187 13.96 -11.11 -30.19
CA GLU A 187 14.42 -10.18 -31.24
C GLU A 187 13.48 -10.22 -32.45
N PHE A 188 13.03 -11.41 -32.84
CA PHE A 188 12.06 -11.56 -33.92
C PHE A 188 10.75 -10.84 -33.61
N GLU A 189 10.19 -11.04 -32.41
CA GLU A 189 8.95 -10.39 -31.97
C GLU A 189 9.10 -8.85 -31.84
N ASP A 190 10.25 -8.34 -31.37
CA ASP A 190 10.53 -6.89 -31.31
C ASP A 190 10.52 -6.26 -32.71
N ILE A 191 11.13 -6.93 -33.70
CA ILE A 191 11.14 -6.44 -35.09
C ILE A 191 9.73 -6.43 -35.68
N VAL A 192 8.94 -7.49 -35.45
CA VAL A 192 7.54 -7.57 -35.91
C VAL A 192 6.75 -6.38 -35.35
N GLN A 193 6.88 -6.11 -34.06
CA GLN A 193 6.16 -5.03 -33.40
C GLN A 193 6.57 -3.65 -33.96
N ARG A 194 7.88 -3.42 -34.14
CA ARG A 194 8.40 -2.17 -34.74
C ARG A 194 7.89 -1.93 -36.15
N ILE A 195 7.77 -2.97 -36.97
CA ILE A 195 7.22 -2.87 -38.33
C ILE A 195 5.72 -2.56 -38.26
N TYR A 196 4.98 -3.23 -37.39
CA TYR A 196 3.54 -3.00 -37.21
C TYR A 196 3.24 -1.56 -36.79
N ASP A 197 4.00 -1.04 -35.83
CA ASP A 197 3.84 0.32 -35.29
C ASP A 197 4.26 1.43 -36.28
N SER A 198 4.92 1.07 -37.38
CA SER A 198 5.36 2.02 -38.40
C SER A 198 4.22 2.40 -39.35
N ASP A 199 4.08 3.70 -39.62
CA ASP A 199 3.15 4.24 -40.61
C ASP A 199 3.67 4.13 -42.05
N LYS A 200 4.90 3.65 -42.24
CA LYS A 200 5.64 3.64 -43.51
C LYS A 200 6.22 2.27 -43.81
N GLU A 201 6.80 2.15 -45.01
CA GLU A 201 7.63 1.01 -45.37
C GLU A 201 8.92 0.99 -44.54
N MET A 202 9.23 -0.16 -43.98
CA MET A 202 10.43 -0.41 -43.20
C MET A 202 11.42 -1.26 -44.00
N ILE A 203 12.69 -0.88 -43.96
CA ILE A 203 13.78 -1.69 -44.53
C ILE A 203 14.33 -2.60 -43.44
N VAL A 204 14.18 -3.90 -43.62
CA VAL A 204 14.71 -4.92 -42.70
C VAL A 204 15.98 -5.50 -43.31
N ARG A 205 17.08 -5.43 -42.56
CA ARG A 205 18.38 -5.98 -42.94
C ARG A 205 18.72 -7.16 -42.05
N LEU A 206 19.12 -8.27 -42.67
CA LEU A 206 19.73 -9.38 -41.96
C LEU A 206 21.24 -9.21 -42.01
N LEU A 207 21.85 -9.06 -40.83
CA LEU A 207 23.30 -8.89 -40.66
C LEU A 207 23.87 -10.12 -39.96
N SER A 208 25.11 -10.46 -40.28
CA SER A 208 25.82 -11.52 -39.55
C SER A 208 26.32 -11.00 -38.21
N SER A 209 25.94 -11.64 -37.10
CA SER A 209 26.44 -11.25 -35.76
C SER A 209 27.91 -11.60 -35.55
N ILE A 210 28.39 -12.64 -36.26
CA ILE A 210 29.78 -13.13 -36.20
C ILE A 210 30.28 -13.47 -37.61
N ASN A 211 31.58 -13.72 -37.77
CA ASN A 211 32.06 -14.33 -39.01
C ASN A 211 31.37 -15.68 -39.18
N VAL A 212 31.02 -16.07 -40.41
CA VAL A 212 30.52 -17.40 -40.78
C VAL A 212 31.57 -18.05 -41.67
N VAL A 213 31.99 -19.26 -41.34
CA VAL A 213 33.01 -20.01 -42.09
C VAL A 213 32.31 -21.11 -42.89
N ARG A 214 32.86 -21.46 -44.06
CA ARG A 214 32.36 -22.59 -44.86
C ARG A 214 32.33 -23.88 -44.03
N GLY A 215 31.18 -24.54 -43.95
CA GLY A 215 30.96 -25.77 -43.18
C GLY A 215 30.50 -25.57 -41.72
N GLU A 216 30.05 -24.36 -41.37
CA GLU A 216 29.37 -24.04 -40.10
C GLU A 216 27.92 -23.62 -40.34
#